data_AF-A0A2U1S5Q9-F1
#
_entry.id   AF-A0A2U1S5Q9-F1
#
_cell.length_a   1.000
_cell.length_b   1.000
_cell.length_c   1.000
_cell.angle_alpha   90.00
_cell.angle_beta   90.00
_cell.angle_gamma   90.00
#
_symmetry.space_group_name_H-M   'P 1'
#
loop_
_entity.id
_entity.type
_entity.pdbx_description
1 polymer ?
#
loop_
_entity_poly.entity_id
_entity_poly.type
_entity_poly.pdbx_seq_one_letter_code
_entity_poly.pdbx_strand_id
1 'polypeptide(L)' 'MNDLESAEKIAIDIEKLERNLKQVAHITFEGSEKEVYDRAIDYKNDSKYYLEKEDIRTAFGCIEYSHGLLDALRMIHGLI' A
#
# COMPACT_ATOMS: atom_id res chain seq x y z
N MET A 1 3.17 22.31 4.81
CA MET A 1 3.05 20.87 4.52
C MET A 1 1.63 20.50 4.93
N ASN A 2 0.85 19.88 4.05
CA ASN A 2 -0.51 19.45 4.39
C ASN A 2 -0.39 18.32 5.42
N ASP A 3 -1.22 18.28 6.47
CA ASP A 3 -1.08 17.30 7.58
C ASP A 3 -1.10 15.83 7.12
N LEU A 4 -1.67 15.58 5.94
CA LEU A 4 -1.77 14.28 5.28
C LEU A 4 -0.44 13.75 4.75
N GLU A 5 0.50 14.62 4.39
CA GLU A 5 1.80 14.28 3.80
C GLU A 5 2.93 14.36 4.83
N SER A 6 2.66 14.07 6.10
CA SER A 6 3.73 14.01 7.12
C SER A 6 4.41 12.64 7.13
N ALA A 7 5.70 12.60 7.46
CA ALA A 7 6.46 11.35 7.59
C ALA A 7 5.80 10.37 8.59
N GLU A 8 5.28 10.89 9.71
CA GLU A 8 4.57 10.10 10.72
C GLU A 8 3.27 9.51 10.16
N LYS A 9 2.51 10.28 9.39
CA LYS A 9 1.27 9.80 8.76
C LYS A 9 1.56 8.69 7.73
N ILE A 10 2.58 8.87 6.90
CA ILE A 10 3.01 7.87 5.91
C ILE A 10 3.44 6.58 6.61
N ALA A 11 4.21 6.66 7.70
CA ALA A 11 4.59 5.49 8.49
C ALA A 11 3.37 4.73 9.02
N ILE A 12 2.39 5.45 9.57
CA ILE A 12 1.11 4.86 10.02
C ILE A 12 0.35 4.19 8.87
N ASP A 13 0.35 4.79 7.68
CA ASP A 13 -0.35 4.22 6.53
C ASP A 13 0.36 3.00 5.95
N ILE A 14 1.70 2.93 6.01
CA ILE A 14 2.47 1.72 5.71
C ILE A 14 2.07 0.59 6.68
N GLU A 15 1.99 0.86 7.98
CA GLU A 15 1.56 -0.16 8.96
C GLU A 15 0.12 -0.62 8.74
N LYS A 16 -0.80 0.29 8.38
CA LYS A 16 -2.17 -0.07 8.02
C LYS A 16 -2.20 -0.99 6.81
N LEU A 17 -1.39 -0.70 5.79
CA LEU A 17 -1.32 -1.53 4.61
C LEU A 17 -0.78 -2.93 4.93
N GLU A 18 0.22 -3.05 5.79
CA GLU A 18 0.73 -4.34 6.25
C GLU A 18 -0.33 -5.16 7.01
N ARG A 19 -1.21 -4.51 7.76
CA ARG A 19 -2.37 -5.17 8.37
C ARG A 19 -3.36 -5.65 7.31
N ASN A 20 -3.65 -4.83 6.31
CA ASN A 20 -4.56 -5.19 5.22
C ASN A 20 -4.00 -6.34 4.36
N LEU A 21 -2.69 -6.37 4.11
CA LEU A 21 -2.03 -7.48 3.40
C LEU A 21 -2.20 -8.82 4.13
N LYS A 22 -2.22 -8.82 5.47
CA LYS A 22 -2.52 -10.02 6.26
C LYS A 22 -3.96 -10.50 6.10
N GLN A 23 -4.90 -9.59 5.86
CA GLN A 23 -6.31 -9.96 5.65
C GLN A 23 -6.50 -10.74 4.36
N VAL A 24 -5.70 -10.47 3.32
CA VAL A 24 -5.77 -11.18 2.03
C VAL A 24 -4.81 -12.36 1.92
N ALA A 25 -4.00 -12.66 2.96
CA ALA A 25 -2.96 -13.69 2.89
C ALA A 25 -3.49 -15.12 2.67
N HIS A 26 -4.79 -15.35 2.85
CA HIS A 26 -5.45 -16.62 2.61
C HIS A 26 -6.03 -16.74 1.19
N ILE A 27 -5.99 -15.66 0.40
CA ILE A 27 -6.52 -15.61 -0.96
C ILE A 27 -5.39 -16.00 -1.92
N THR A 28 -5.68 -16.92 -2.84
CA THR A 28 -4.80 -17.21 -3.98
C THR A 28 -5.17 -16.29 -5.12
N PHE A 29 -4.34 -15.28 -5.39
CA PHE A 29 -4.49 -14.41 -6.56
C PHE A 29 -3.85 -15.06 -7.79
N GLU A 30 -4.50 -14.96 -8.95
CA GLU A 30 -4.02 -15.49 -10.22
C GLU A 30 -4.11 -14.43 -11.34
N GLY A 31 -3.36 -14.61 -12.43
CA GLY A 31 -3.38 -13.71 -13.58
C GLY A 31 -3.18 -12.23 -13.20
N SER A 32 -4.06 -11.36 -13.69
CA SER A 32 -3.98 -9.92 -13.42
C SER A 32 -4.13 -9.55 -11.95
N GLU A 33 -4.87 -10.34 -11.14
CA GLU A 33 -4.98 -10.06 -9.71
C GLU A 33 -3.65 -10.29 -8.98
N LYS A 34 -2.90 -11.32 -9.39
CA LYS A 34 -1.55 -11.58 -8.89
C LYS A 34 -0.62 -10.41 -9.20
N GLU A 35 -0.67 -9.89 -10.43
CA GLU A 35 0.13 -8.73 -10.84
C GLU A 35 -0.23 -7.47 -10.04
N VAL A 36 -1.52 -7.23 -9.80
CA VAL A 36 -2.00 -6.10 -8.97
C VAL A 36 -1.53 -6.25 -7.52
N TYR A 37 -1.64 -7.44 -6.95
CA TYR A 37 -1.19 -7.74 -5.59
C TYR A 37 0.31 -7.54 -5.43
N ASP A 38 1.11 -8.09 -6.35
CA ASP A 38 2.56 -7.94 -6.34
C ASP A 38 2.95 -6.46 -6.49
N ARG A 39 2.25 -5.71 -7.35
CA ARG A 39 2.49 -4.28 -7.52
C ARG A 39 2.15 -3.47 -6.27
N ALA A 40 1.11 -3.84 -5.52
CA ALA A 40 0.84 -3.22 -4.23
C ALA A 40 2.01 -3.46 -3.25
N ILE A 41 2.56 -4.67 -3.19
CA ILE A 41 3.72 -4.95 -2.34
C ILE A 41 4.93 -4.09 -2.76
N ASP A 42 5.20 -3.98 -4.06
CA ASP A 42 6.30 -3.19 -4.60
C ASP A 42 6.16 -1.72 -4.19
N TYR A 43 5.00 -1.09 -4.42
CA TYR A 43 4.79 0.31 -4.05
C TYR A 43 4.80 0.56 -2.54
N LYS A 44 4.40 -0.40 -1.71
CA LYS A 44 4.62 -0.33 -0.25
C LYS A 44 6.11 -0.32 0.09
N ASN A 45 6.92 -1.13 -0.59
CA ASN A 45 8.37 -1.13 -0.38
C ASN A 45 9.01 0.17 -0.87
N ASP A 46 8.57 0.70 -2.02
CA ASP A 46 9.02 1.99 -2.54
C ASP A 46 8.67 3.12 -1.57
N SER A 47 7.47 3.11 -1.00
CA SER A 47 7.10 4.10 0.02
C SER A 47 8.03 4.09 1.22
N LYS A 48 8.39 2.90 1.74
CA LYS A 48 9.40 2.78 2.81
C LYS A 48 10.75 3.34 2.37
N TYR A 49 11.21 2.99 1.17
CA TYR A 49 12.48 3.47 0.63
C TYR A 49 12.52 5.00 0.51
N TYR A 50 11.50 5.62 -0.08
CA TYR A 50 11.46 7.06 -0.25
C TYR A 50 11.27 7.81 1.07
N LEU A 51 10.56 7.21 2.03
CA LEU A 51 10.42 7.76 3.38
C LEU A 51 11.78 7.82 4.10
N GLU A 52 12.59 6.74 4.01
CA GLU A 52 13.96 6.71 4.54
C GLU A 52 14.89 7.74 3.88
N LYS A 53 14.59 8.14 2.64
CA LYS A 53 15.33 9.19 1.91
C LYS A 53 14.81 10.60 2.14
N GLU A 54 13.82 10.76 3.03
CA GLU A 54 13.12 12.03 3.28
C GLU A 54 12.43 12.61 2.03
N ASP A 55 12.21 11.81 0.99
CA ASP A 55 11.37 12.18 -0.16
C ASP A 55 9.91 11.89 0.16
N ILE A 56 9.34 12.79 0.95
CA ILE A 56 8.00 12.68 1.52
C ILE A 56 6.92 12.64 0.44
N ARG A 57 7.08 13.42 -0.63
CA ARG A 57 6.07 13.49 -1.70
C ARG A 57 5.99 12.18 -2.47
N THR A 58 7.13 11.61 -2.82
CA THR A 58 7.18 10.33 -3.53
C THR A 58 6.73 9.20 -2.61
N ALA A 59 7.16 9.19 -1.35
CA ALA A 59 6.73 8.20 -0.36
C ALA A 59 5.20 8.19 -0.16
N PHE A 60 4.58 9.37 -0.08
CA PHE A 60 3.13 9.52 0.02
C PHE A 60 2.41 8.98 -1.22
N GLY A 61 2.88 9.35 -2.41
CA GLY A 61 2.30 8.85 -3.67
C GLY A 61 2.36 7.32 -3.77
N CYS A 62 3.48 6.73 -3.36
CA CYS A 62 3.66 5.28 -3.35
C CYS A 62 2.68 4.57 -2.39
N ILE A 63 2.52 5.07 -1.16
CA ILE A 63 1.64 4.39 -0.19
C ILE A 63 0.16 4.51 -0.57
N GLU A 64 -0.29 5.66 -1.06
CA GLU A 64 -1.68 5.86 -1.50
C GLU A 64 -2.00 4.97 -2.71
N TYR A 65 -1.09 4.91 -3.69
CA TYR A 65 -1.28 4.03 -4.85
C TYR A 65 -1.35 2.56 -4.42
N SER A 66 -0.49 2.15 -3.48
CA SER A 66 -0.51 0.79 -2.95
C SER A 66 -1.80 0.45 -2.20
N HIS A 67 -2.37 1.38 -1.41
CA HIS A 67 -3.67 1.17 -0.78
C HIS A 67 -4.77 1.01 -1.82
N GLY A 68 -4.81 1.87 -2.84
CA GLY A 68 -5.81 1.78 -3.91
C GLY A 68 -5.79 0.43 -4.64
N LEU A 69 -4.60 -0.10 -4.94
CA LEU A 69 -4.45 -1.42 -5.57
C LEU A 69 -4.98 -2.54 -4.67
N LEU A 70 -4.59 -2.54 -3.38
CA LEU A 70 -5.00 -3.60 -2.46
C LEU A 70 -6.50 -3.50 -2.11
N ASP A 71 -7.03 -2.30 -1.94
CA ASP A 71 -8.44 -2.10 -1.63
C ASP A 71 -9.34 -2.56 -2.78
N ALA A 72 -8.92 -2.36 -4.04
CA ALA A 72 -9.63 -2.93 -5.19
C ALA A 72 -9.74 -4.47 -5.10
N LEU A 73 -8.65 -5.16 -4.74
CA LEU A 73 -8.67 -6.60 -4.51
C LEU A 73 -9.58 -6.97 -3.33
N ARG A 74 -9.50 -6.23 -2.21
CA ARG A 74 -10.35 -6.47 -1.04
C ARG A 74 -11.84 -6.31 -1.35
N MET A 75 -12.21 -5.34 -2.19
CA MET A 75 -13.58 -5.15 -2.66
C MET A 75 -14.05 -6.30 -3.55
N ILE A 76 -13.23 -6.72 -4.52
CA ILE A 76 -13.56 -7.84 -5.45
C ILE A 76 -13.81 -9.14 -4.67
N HIS A 77 -13.04 -9.39 -3.62
CA HIS A 77 -13.18 -10.56 -2.76
C HIS A 77 -14.16 -10.38 -1.58
N GLY A 78 -14.90 -9.28 -1.51
CA GLY A 78 -15.96 -9.05 -0.51
C GLY A 78 -15.47 -8.94 0.94
N LEU A 79 -14.24 -8.45 1.15
CA LEU A 79 -13.67 -8.23 2.49
C LEU A 79 -14.08 -6.90 3.12
N ILE A 80 -14.51 -5.93 2.30
CA ILE A 80 -14.99 -4.59 2.68
C ILE A 80 -16.17 -4.17 1.82
#